data_AF-A0A0X3TQ49-F1
#
_entry.id   AF-A0A0X3TQ49-F1
#
_cell.length_a   1.000
_cell.length_b   1.000
_cell.length_c   1.000
_cell.angle_alpha   90.00
_cell.angle_beta   90.00
_cell.angle_gamma   90.00
#
_symmetry.space_group_name_H-M   'P 1'
#
loop_
_entity.id
_entity.type
_entity.pdbx_description
1 polymer ?
#
loop_
_entity_poly.entity_id
_entity_poly.type
_entity_poly.pdbx_seq_one_letter_code
_entity_poly.pdbx_strand_id
1 'polypeptide(L)'
;MSASEALWQSTRNLLDVQVNLEKLYDAFDTVELDETGKGGLIIEFDSNTYEGGDWVRPVWNAYYKVNERLNVGKDKEKKKGLGYITLAIQLTSDPGHGDDWEYGRQAKVLVGYCPSPKSDDRWEFDTANPEGAGESEDGNPRGSLWVYCDDDRSWFYAVQLEALDRPEAVDGYLVNPLRALIKGNAPEKVFGPIKDKLCIPPQKA
;
A
#
# COMPACT_ATOMS: atom_id res chain seq x y z
N MET A 1 -24.58 14.83 -25.83
CA MET A 1 -23.87 15.33 -24.65
C MET A 1 -22.98 16.47 -25.11
N SER A 2 -23.16 17.66 -24.57
CA SER A 2 -22.29 18.81 -24.83
C SER A 2 -20.96 18.66 -24.08
N ALA A 3 -19.94 19.42 -24.48
CA ALA A 3 -18.65 19.44 -23.78
C ALA A 3 -18.79 19.83 -22.30
N SER A 4 -19.71 20.75 -21.98
CA SER A 4 -19.99 21.17 -20.60
C SER A 4 -20.66 20.08 -19.77
N GLU A 5 -21.59 19.32 -20.36
CA GLU A 5 -22.21 18.16 -19.70
C GLU A 5 -21.19 17.04 -19.45
N ALA A 6 -20.30 16.79 -20.43
CA ALA A 6 -19.23 15.81 -20.28
C ALA A 6 -18.23 16.21 -19.19
N LEU A 7 -17.81 17.48 -19.15
CA LEU A 7 -16.93 18.00 -18.09
C LEU A 7 -17.59 17.90 -16.72
N TRP A 8 -18.85 18.30 -16.59
CA TRP A 8 -19.59 18.21 -15.33
C TRP A 8 -19.71 16.76 -14.84
N GLN A 9 -20.03 15.82 -15.73
CA GLN A 9 -20.13 14.40 -15.38
C GLN A 9 -18.77 13.83 -14.98
N SER A 10 -17.68 14.20 -15.67
CA SER A 10 -16.33 13.81 -15.29
C SER A 10 -15.94 14.33 -13.91
N THR A 11 -16.25 15.60 -13.59
CA THR A 11 -16.02 16.15 -12.25
C THR A 11 -16.83 15.41 -11.18
N ARG A 12 -18.08 15.05 -11.47
CA ARG A 12 -18.91 14.25 -10.54
C ARG A 12 -18.33 12.86 -10.29
N ASN A 13 -17.91 12.18 -11.37
CA ASN A 13 -17.28 10.88 -11.25
C ASN A 13 -15.99 10.96 -10.42
N LEU A 14 -15.18 11.99 -10.61
CA LEU A 14 -13.95 12.20 -9.81
C LEU A 14 -14.26 12.41 -8.32
N LEU A 15 -15.29 13.20 -8.00
CA LEU A 15 -15.72 13.43 -6.61
C LEU A 15 -16.22 12.13 -5.95
N ASP A 16 -17.06 11.37 -6.67
CA ASP A 16 -17.60 10.11 -6.15
C ASP A 16 -16.49 9.06 -5.97
N VAL A 17 -15.53 9.01 -6.89
CA VAL A 17 -14.35 8.16 -6.79
C VAL A 17 -13.52 8.57 -5.57
N GLN A 18 -13.23 9.86 -5.39
CA GLN A 18 -12.45 10.35 -4.25
C GLN A 18 -13.07 9.89 -2.91
N VAL A 19 -14.38 10.07 -2.73
CA VAL A 19 -15.08 9.62 -1.50
C VAL A 19 -14.95 8.11 -1.30
N ASN A 20 -14.95 7.31 -2.36
CA ASN A 20 -14.78 5.86 -2.24
C ASN A 20 -13.33 5.45 -1.96
N LEU A 21 -12.34 6.20 -2.45
CA LEU A 21 -10.92 5.99 -2.11
C LEU A 21 -10.62 6.37 -0.66
N GLU A 22 -11.21 7.45 -0.16
CA GLU A 22 -11.15 7.83 1.25
C GLU A 22 -11.70 6.71 2.15
N LYS A 23 -12.85 6.12 1.79
CA LYS A 23 -13.38 4.95 2.52
C LYS A 23 -12.45 3.74 2.54
N LEU A 24 -11.61 3.56 1.51
CA LEU A 24 -10.64 2.46 1.48
C LEU A 24 -9.52 2.70 2.49
N TYR A 25 -9.02 3.92 2.60
CA TYR A 25 -8.10 4.31 3.67
C TYR A 25 -8.76 4.18 5.03
N ASP A 26 -9.98 4.66 5.22
CA ASP A 26 -10.72 4.52 6.47
C ASP A 26 -10.92 3.05 6.87
N ALA A 27 -11.17 2.16 5.89
CA ALA A 27 -11.29 0.73 6.12
C ALA A 27 -9.95 0.12 6.55
N PHE A 28 -8.85 0.50 5.89
CA PHE A 28 -7.51 0.06 6.30
C PHE A 28 -7.18 0.58 7.70
N ASP A 29 -7.41 1.86 7.99
CA ASP A 29 -7.22 2.46 9.31
C ASP A 29 -8.04 1.73 10.36
N THR A 30 -9.33 1.47 10.08
CA THR A 30 -10.20 0.74 10.99
C THR A 30 -9.65 -0.66 11.27
N VAL A 31 -9.27 -1.42 10.25
CA VAL A 31 -8.80 -2.81 10.46
C VAL A 31 -7.40 -2.83 11.10
N GLU A 32 -6.50 -1.97 10.65
CA GLU A 32 -5.09 -2.00 11.04
C GLU A 32 -4.83 -1.32 12.39
N LEU A 33 -5.60 -0.29 12.74
CA LEU A 33 -5.48 0.42 14.01
C LEU A 33 -6.40 -0.14 15.12
N ASP A 34 -7.55 -0.74 14.80
CA ASP A 34 -8.46 -1.32 15.82
C ASP A 34 -7.93 -2.64 16.39
N GLU A 35 -7.17 -3.41 15.61
CA GLU A 35 -6.58 -4.69 16.05
C GLU A 35 -5.31 -4.52 16.91
N THR A 36 -5.40 -3.63 17.91
CA THR A 36 -4.46 -3.45 19.03
C THR A 36 -4.35 -4.72 19.89
N GLY A 37 -3.76 -5.80 19.36
CA GLY A 37 -3.51 -7.00 20.16
C GLY A 37 -3.18 -8.29 19.42
N LYS A 38 -3.41 -8.40 18.10
CA LYS A 38 -3.15 -9.66 17.39
C LYS A 38 -1.68 -9.82 16.98
N GLY A 39 -0.87 -10.24 17.95
CA GLY A 39 0.49 -10.74 17.72
C GLY A 39 1.61 -9.74 18.00
N GLY A 40 1.44 -8.85 18.98
CA GLY A 40 2.52 -8.05 19.58
C GLY A 40 2.94 -6.77 18.84
N LEU A 41 2.38 -6.53 17.64
CA LEU A 41 2.58 -5.30 16.88
C LEU A 41 1.58 -4.22 17.28
N ILE A 42 2.03 -2.97 17.29
CA ILE A 42 1.22 -1.76 17.44
C ILE A 42 1.47 -0.93 16.19
N ILE A 43 0.42 -0.68 15.41
CA ILE A 43 0.48 0.14 14.20
C ILE A 43 -0.21 1.47 14.49
N GLU A 44 0.44 2.57 14.13
CA GLU A 44 -0.03 3.92 14.42
C GLU A 44 0.05 4.77 13.15
N PHE A 45 -1.03 5.46 12.80
CA PHE A 45 -1.02 6.42 11.70
C PHE A 45 0.02 7.52 11.96
N ASP A 46 0.88 7.80 10.97
CA ASP A 46 1.81 8.93 11.03
C ASP A 46 1.20 10.13 10.31
N SER A 47 0.84 11.17 11.07
CA SER A 47 0.26 12.40 10.53
C SER A 47 1.23 13.23 9.67
N ASN A 48 2.50 12.82 9.57
CA ASN A 48 3.47 13.37 8.62
C ASN A 48 3.16 13.03 7.15
N THR A 49 2.01 12.40 6.89
CA THR A 49 1.44 12.12 5.56
C THR A 49 0.80 13.32 4.88
N TYR A 50 0.66 14.46 5.56
CA TYR A 50 -0.16 15.55 5.08
C TYR A 50 0.64 16.80 4.72
N GLU A 51 1.13 16.85 3.47
CA GLU A 51 1.41 18.12 2.80
C GLU A 51 0.40 18.29 1.67
N GLY A 52 -0.60 19.15 1.94
CA GLY A 52 -1.68 19.45 1.01
C GLY A 52 -1.20 19.79 -0.39
N GLY A 53 -1.91 19.27 -1.39
CA GLY A 53 -1.64 19.58 -2.78
C GLY A 53 -2.58 18.83 -3.71
N ASP A 54 -3.04 19.57 -4.72
CA ASP A 54 -3.84 19.25 -5.89
C ASP A 54 -5.08 18.34 -5.76
N TRP A 55 -6.18 18.82 -6.34
CA TRP A 55 -7.51 18.19 -6.34
C TRP A 55 -7.49 16.76 -6.91
N VAL A 56 -6.53 16.42 -7.78
CA VAL A 56 -6.39 15.06 -8.31
C VAL A 56 -4.92 14.68 -8.30
N ARG A 57 -4.51 13.78 -7.40
CA ARG A 57 -3.19 13.15 -7.43
C ARG A 57 -3.27 11.80 -8.13
N PRO A 58 -2.29 11.43 -8.97
CA PRO A 58 -2.27 10.11 -9.59
C PRO A 58 -1.97 9.00 -8.58
N VAL A 59 -1.31 9.34 -7.47
CA VAL A 59 -0.98 8.46 -6.34
C VAL A 59 -1.23 9.18 -5.01
N TRP A 60 -1.91 8.51 -4.07
CA TRP A 60 -2.02 8.95 -2.67
C TRP A 60 -1.19 8.02 -1.80
N ASN A 61 -0.45 8.56 -0.82
CA ASN A 61 0.34 7.78 0.13
C ASN A 61 -0.18 8.02 1.56
N ALA A 62 -0.32 6.94 2.32
CA ALA A 62 -0.53 6.95 3.75
C ALA A 62 0.60 6.16 4.43
N TYR A 63 1.10 6.67 5.56
CA TYR A 63 2.26 6.14 6.27
C TYR A 63 1.84 5.76 7.69
N TYR A 64 2.33 4.61 8.13
CA TYR A 64 2.02 4.07 9.45
C TYR A 64 3.29 3.60 10.13
N LYS A 65 3.49 4.00 11.40
CA LYS A 65 4.58 3.50 12.24
C LYS A 65 4.23 2.12 12.75
N VAL A 66 5.16 1.19 12.56
CA VAL A 66 5.09 -0.15 13.14
C VAL A 66 5.97 -0.18 14.38
N ASN A 67 5.36 -0.52 15.51
CA ASN A 67 6.03 -0.67 16.79
C ASN A 67 5.82 -2.08 17.34
N GLU A 68 6.79 -2.57 18.12
CA GLU A 68 6.66 -3.74 18.97
C GLU A 68 6.25 -3.30 20.38
N ARG A 69 5.26 -3.98 20.97
CA ARG A 69 4.95 -3.81 22.39
C ARG A 69 5.96 -4.59 23.22
N LEU A 70 6.73 -3.88 24.04
CA LEU A 70 7.61 -4.45 25.05
C LEU A 70 6.96 -4.32 26.43
N ASN A 71 6.66 -5.45 27.07
CA ASN A 71 6.22 -5.47 28.46
C ASN A 71 7.44 -5.32 29.38
N VAL A 72 7.59 -4.14 29.99
CA VAL A 72 8.71 -3.86 30.90
C VAL A 72 8.17 -3.75 32.32
N GLY A 73 7.88 -4.91 32.93
CA GLY A 73 7.35 -4.99 34.30
C GLY A 73 5.86 -4.67 34.43
N LYS A 74 5.35 -4.69 35.67
CA LYS A 74 3.90 -4.73 35.98
C LYS A 74 3.09 -3.54 35.45
N ASP A 75 3.70 -2.37 35.24
CA ASP A 75 2.97 -1.12 34.95
C ASP A 75 3.60 -0.23 33.86
N LYS A 76 4.53 -0.75 33.04
CA LYS A 76 5.15 0.05 31.97
C LYS A 76 5.17 -0.70 30.64
N GLU A 77 4.36 -0.20 29.71
CA GLU A 77 4.48 -0.53 28.29
C GLU A 77 5.56 0.36 27.66
N LYS A 78 6.55 -0.26 27.02
CA LYS A 78 7.51 0.44 26.16
C LYS A 78 7.24 0.04 24.73
N LYS A 79 7.32 0.99 23.80
CA LYS A 79 7.24 0.74 22.37
C LYS A 79 8.65 0.74 21.78
N LYS A 80 8.93 -0.20 20.88
CA LYS A 80 10.15 -0.21 20.08
C LYS A 80 9.77 -0.06 18.62
N GLY A 81 10.25 0.99 17.96
CA GLY A 81 10.03 1.18 16.52
C GLY A 81 10.65 0.02 15.73
N LEU A 82 9.84 -0.60 14.89
CA LEU A 82 10.23 -1.70 13.99
C LEU A 82 10.35 -1.25 12.55
N GLY A 83 9.49 -0.33 12.10
CA GLY A 83 9.43 0.04 10.69
C GLY A 83 8.34 1.05 10.35
N TYR A 84 8.18 1.28 9.06
CA TYR A 84 7.04 1.99 8.47
C TYR A 84 6.32 1.10 7.46
N ILE A 85 5.00 1.19 7.48
CA ILE A 85 4.14 0.74 6.39
C ILE A 85 3.83 1.95 5.51
N THR A 86 3.86 1.75 4.20
CA THR A 86 3.30 2.69 3.23
C THR A 86 2.12 2.01 2.54
N LEU A 87 0.97 2.68 2.52
CA LEU A 87 -0.18 2.31 1.73
C LEU A 87 -0.38 3.37 0.65
N ALA A 88 -0.35 2.98 -0.61
CA ALA A 88 -0.60 3.90 -1.70
C ALA A 88 -1.66 3.43 -2.69
N ILE A 89 -2.52 4.33 -3.12
CA ILE A 89 -3.52 4.05 -4.17
C ILE A 89 -3.02 4.68 -5.46
N GLN A 90 -2.80 3.86 -6.48
CA GLN A 90 -2.43 4.30 -7.82
C GLN A 90 -3.58 4.06 -8.79
N LEU A 91 -4.09 5.13 -9.41
CA LEU A 91 -5.27 5.06 -10.28
C LEU A 91 -4.96 4.87 -11.77
N THR A 92 -3.75 5.21 -12.21
CA THR A 92 -3.37 5.21 -13.62
C THR A 92 -1.98 4.63 -13.83
N SER A 93 -1.75 4.06 -15.01
CA SER A 93 -0.43 3.87 -15.60
C SER A 93 -0.49 4.36 -17.05
N ASP A 94 0.61 4.89 -17.58
CA ASP A 94 0.61 5.46 -18.92
C ASP A 94 0.53 4.40 -20.04
N PRO A 95 -0.03 4.74 -21.21
CA PRO A 95 0.01 3.88 -22.39
C PRO A 95 1.47 3.66 -22.82
N GLY A 96 1.94 2.41 -22.78
CA GLY A 96 3.32 2.01 -23.10
C GLY A 96 4.18 1.57 -21.90
N HIS A 97 3.70 1.77 -20.66
CA HIS A 97 4.32 1.27 -19.43
C HIS A 97 3.40 0.26 -18.73
N GLY A 98 3.99 -0.65 -17.94
CA GLY A 98 3.25 -1.70 -17.21
C GLY A 98 2.70 -2.85 -18.06
N ASP A 99 3.06 -2.94 -19.35
CA ASP A 99 2.69 -4.06 -20.24
C ASP A 99 3.31 -5.39 -19.78
N ASP A 100 4.49 -5.33 -19.18
CA ASP A 100 5.23 -6.52 -18.74
C ASP A 100 4.72 -7.06 -17.39
N TRP A 101 3.88 -6.30 -16.69
CA TRP A 101 3.27 -6.71 -15.42
C TRP A 101 1.92 -7.35 -15.68
N GLU A 102 1.65 -8.50 -15.05
CA GLU A 102 0.30 -9.05 -15.01
C GLU A 102 -0.59 -8.08 -14.21
N TYR A 103 -1.57 -7.46 -14.89
CA TYR A 103 -2.46 -6.42 -14.36
C TYR A 103 -1.79 -5.08 -14.00
N GLY A 104 -0.57 -4.81 -14.52
CA GLY A 104 0.17 -3.56 -14.22
C GLY A 104 -0.57 -2.28 -14.61
N ARG A 105 -1.46 -2.35 -15.59
CA ARG A 105 -2.26 -1.21 -16.07
C ARG A 105 -3.53 -0.94 -15.28
N GLN A 106 -3.91 -1.84 -14.38
CA GLN A 106 -5.08 -1.64 -13.55
C GLN A 106 -4.77 -0.67 -12.41
N ALA A 107 -5.81 0.02 -11.95
CA ALA A 107 -5.78 0.72 -10.68
C ALA A 107 -5.50 -0.29 -9.56
N LYS A 108 -4.64 0.09 -8.62
CA LYS A 108 -4.10 -0.83 -7.62
C LYS A 108 -3.77 -0.12 -6.32
N VAL A 109 -3.63 -0.93 -5.28
CA VAL A 109 -3.15 -0.52 -3.98
C VAL A 109 -1.77 -1.13 -3.77
N LEU A 110 -0.77 -0.29 -3.53
CA LEU A 110 0.59 -0.63 -3.19
C LEU A 110 0.71 -0.68 -1.67
N VAL A 111 1.23 -1.79 -1.15
CA VAL A 111 1.47 -1.98 0.28
C VAL A 111 2.94 -2.29 0.49
N GLY A 112 3.66 -1.34 1.08
CA GLY A 112 5.08 -1.43 1.37
C GLY A 112 5.39 -1.51 2.85
N TYR A 113 6.50 -2.17 3.18
CA TYR A 113 7.10 -2.18 4.50
C TYR A 113 8.60 -1.88 4.39
N CYS A 114 9.08 -0.99 5.26
CA CYS A 114 10.50 -0.77 5.50
C CYS A 114 10.80 -1.01 7.00
N PRO A 115 11.73 -1.91 7.36
CA PRO A 115 12.10 -2.19 8.74
C PRO A 115 13.08 -1.16 9.31
N SER A 116 12.78 0.13 9.12
CA SER A 116 13.49 1.25 9.70
C SER A 116 12.54 2.11 10.53
N PRO A 117 12.91 2.53 11.74
CA PRO A 117 12.10 3.44 12.55
C PRO A 117 12.22 4.91 12.10
N LYS A 118 13.02 5.21 11.06
CA LYS A 118 13.15 6.56 10.51
C LYS A 118 12.09 6.77 9.44
N SER A 119 11.42 7.91 9.50
CA SER A 119 10.41 8.27 8.51
C SER A 119 11.00 8.30 7.10
N ASP A 120 12.22 8.78 6.94
CA ASP A 120 12.82 9.07 5.62
C ASP A 120 13.17 7.79 4.83
N ASP A 121 13.16 6.63 5.50
CA ASP A 121 13.43 5.33 4.88
C ASP A 121 12.14 4.64 4.40
N ARG A 122 10.96 5.26 4.57
CA ARG A 122 9.67 4.70 4.12
C ARG A 122 9.62 4.63 2.59
N TRP A 123 8.83 3.69 2.07
CA TRP A 123 8.48 3.72 0.65
C TRP A 123 7.72 5.00 0.33
N GLU A 124 8.14 5.72 -0.69
CA GLU A 124 7.43 6.87 -1.24
C GLU A 124 7.11 6.57 -2.70
N PHE A 125 5.82 6.47 -3.00
CA PHE A 125 5.35 6.30 -4.37
C PHE A 125 5.03 7.69 -4.91
N ASP A 126 6.01 8.24 -5.61
CA ASP A 126 6.01 9.63 -6.05
C ASP A 126 4.97 9.89 -7.18
N THR A 127 4.60 11.16 -7.32
CA THR A 127 3.69 11.64 -8.38
C THR A 127 4.42 12.23 -9.58
N ALA A 128 5.74 12.34 -9.57
CA ALA A 128 6.57 12.79 -10.69
C ALA A 128 6.84 11.66 -11.70
N ASN A 129 6.67 10.40 -11.30
CA ASN A 129 6.63 9.23 -12.16
C ASN A 129 5.37 8.36 -11.88
N PRO A 130 4.16 8.92 -12.08
CA PRO A 130 2.91 8.15 -11.93
C PRO A 130 2.81 7.03 -12.99
N GLU A 131 3.70 7.07 -13.98
CA GLU A 131 3.82 6.18 -15.14
C GLU A 131 4.50 4.85 -14.78
N GLY A 132 5.25 4.79 -13.68
CA GLY A 132 6.02 3.60 -13.29
C GLY A 132 5.18 2.36 -13.00
N ALA A 133 3.84 2.44 -12.94
CA ALA A 133 3.00 1.28 -12.61
C ALA A 133 3.37 0.60 -11.26
N GLY A 134 3.95 1.36 -10.33
CA GLY A 134 4.52 0.81 -9.08
C GLY A 134 5.92 0.23 -9.26
N GLU A 135 6.59 0.44 -10.39
CA GLU A 135 8.01 0.19 -10.60
C GLU A 135 8.83 1.11 -9.71
N SER A 136 9.78 0.52 -9.00
CA SER A 136 10.79 1.24 -8.26
C SER A 136 12.11 1.00 -8.97
N GLU A 137 12.76 2.07 -9.42
CA GLU A 137 14.09 2.00 -10.04
C GLU A 137 15.12 1.32 -9.11
N ASP A 138 14.92 1.51 -7.80
CA ASP A 138 15.71 0.91 -6.73
C ASP A 138 15.13 -0.42 -6.21
N GLY A 139 14.21 -1.03 -6.96
CA GLY A 139 13.59 -2.30 -6.63
C GLY A 139 14.00 -3.43 -7.57
N ASN A 140 14.09 -4.64 -7.04
CA ASN A 140 14.19 -5.87 -7.82
C ASN A 140 12.92 -6.72 -7.65
N PRO A 141 12.35 -7.25 -8.74
CA PRO A 141 11.25 -8.19 -8.65
C PRO A 141 11.74 -9.52 -8.03
N ARG A 142 11.00 -10.02 -7.04
CA ARG A 142 11.23 -11.33 -6.40
C ARG A 142 9.89 -12.04 -6.21
N GLY A 143 9.48 -12.81 -7.22
CA GLY A 143 8.18 -13.49 -7.19
C GLY A 143 7.05 -12.46 -7.19
N SER A 144 6.25 -12.44 -6.13
CA SER A 144 5.11 -11.50 -5.97
C SER A 144 5.48 -10.18 -5.26
N LEU A 145 6.75 -9.99 -4.90
CA LEU A 145 7.24 -8.78 -4.22
C LEU A 145 8.14 -7.95 -5.13
N TRP A 146 8.15 -6.65 -4.88
CA TRP A 146 9.31 -5.80 -5.11
C TRP A 146 10.14 -5.74 -3.84
N VAL A 147 11.45 -5.82 -3.99
CA VAL A 147 12.40 -5.79 -2.88
C VAL A 147 13.47 -4.76 -3.18
N TYR A 148 13.76 -3.88 -2.22
CA TYR A 148 14.75 -2.81 -2.39
C TYR A 148 16.12 -3.41 -2.73
N CYS A 149 16.83 -2.82 -3.70
CA CYS A 149 18.07 -3.32 -4.28
C CYS A 149 19.15 -3.56 -3.22
N ASP A 150 19.29 -2.63 -2.28
CA ASP A 150 20.34 -2.63 -1.25
C ASP A 150 19.87 -3.17 0.11
N ASP A 151 18.56 -3.47 0.26
CA ASP A 151 17.98 -3.98 1.50
C ASP A 151 16.86 -4.98 1.20
N ASP A 152 17.17 -6.27 1.36
CA ASP A 152 16.22 -7.33 1.07
C ASP A 152 15.04 -7.43 2.06
N ARG A 153 15.09 -6.63 3.12
CA ARG A 153 14.06 -6.57 4.16
C ARG A 153 13.02 -5.48 3.89
N SER A 154 13.30 -4.54 2.98
CA SER A 154 12.36 -3.53 2.51
C SER A 154 11.66 -4.01 1.24
N TRP A 155 10.33 -4.08 1.27
CA TRP A 155 9.56 -4.68 0.18
C TRP A 155 8.19 -4.05 0.03
N PHE A 156 7.56 -4.23 -1.13
CA PHE A 156 6.15 -3.95 -1.32
C PHE A 156 5.49 -4.96 -2.28
N TYR A 157 4.16 -5.03 -2.22
CA TYR A 157 3.33 -5.74 -3.20
C TYR A 157 2.17 -4.87 -3.66
N ALA A 158 1.50 -5.30 -4.71
CA ALA A 158 0.39 -4.60 -5.31
C ALA A 158 -0.85 -5.50 -5.36
N VAL A 159 -2.02 -4.93 -4.99
CA VAL A 159 -3.33 -5.58 -5.08
C VAL A 159 -4.20 -4.81 -6.05
N GLN A 160 -4.94 -5.51 -6.90
CA GLN A 160 -5.90 -4.88 -7.82
C GLN A 160 -6.96 -4.11 -7.02
N LEU A 161 -7.21 -2.85 -7.37
CA LEU A 161 -8.16 -2.01 -6.64
C LEU A 161 -9.58 -2.59 -6.71
N GLU A 162 -9.94 -3.24 -7.83
CA GLU A 162 -11.25 -3.88 -8.01
C GLU A 162 -11.48 -5.07 -7.07
N ALA A 163 -10.43 -5.68 -6.54
CA ALA A 163 -10.54 -6.77 -5.57
C ALA A 163 -10.94 -6.27 -4.17
N LEU A 164 -10.83 -4.96 -3.91
CA LEU A 164 -11.05 -4.33 -2.60
C LEU A 164 -12.46 -3.72 -2.51
N ASP A 165 -13.47 -4.53 -2.82
CA ASP A 165 -14.87 -4.10 -2.92
C ASP A 165 -15.60 -3.97 -1.57
N ARG A 166 -14.98 -4.47 -0.50
CA ARG A 166 -15.56 -4.54 0.85
C ARG A 166 -14.49 -4.60 1.94
N PRO A 167 -14.82 -4.28 3.21
CA PRO A 167 -13.86 -4.34 4.32
C PRO A 167 -13.19 -5.70 4.52
N GLU A 168 -13.89 -6.81 4.31
CA GLU A 168 -13.32 -8.16 4.45
C GLU A 168 -12.23 -8.44 3.40
N ALA A 169 -12.32 -7.81 2.22
CA ALA A 169 -11.30 -7.91 1.19
C ALA A 169 -10.06 -7.08 1.56
N VAL A 170 -10.25 -5.93 2.22
CA VAL A 170 -9.14 -5.14 2.80
C VAL A 170 -8.39 -5.97 3.83
N ASP A 171 -9.12 -6.62 4.74
CA ASP A 171 -8.50 -7.50 5.73
C ASP A 171 -7.79 -8.70 5.08
N GLY A 172 -8.46 -9.39 4.16
CA GLY A 172 -7.95 -10.60 3.53
C GLY A 172 -6.78 -10.39 2.56
N TYR A 173 -6.75 -9.28 1.83
CA TYR A 173 -5.80 -9.06 0.73
C TYR A 173 -4.74 -8.00 1.04
N LEU A 174 -5.01 -7.06 1.97
CA LEU A 174 -4.02 -6.05 2.40
C LEU A 174 -3.48 -6.37 3.79
N VAL A 175 -4.32 -6.36 4.82
CA VAL A 175 -3.86 -6.41 6.22
C VAL A 175 -3.24 -7.75 6.61
N ASN A 176 -3.95 -8.85 6.39
CA ASN A 176 -3.46 -10.17 6.80
C ASN A 176 -2.15 -10.56 6.08
N PRO A 177 -2.01 -10.36 4.76
CA PRO A 177 -0.75 -10.59 4.07
C PRO A 177 0.39 -9.72 4.60
N LEU A 178 0.17 -8.41 4.76
CA LEU A 178 1.15 -7.47 5.30
C LEU A 178 1.70 -7.94 6.65
N ARG A 179 0.82 -8.26 7.59
CA ARG A 179 1.21 -8.71 8.93
C ARG A 179 1.95 -10.04 8.92
N ALA A 180 1.52 -10.96 8.06
CA ALA A 180 2.18 -12.25 7.91
C ALA A 180 3.63 -12.07 7.43
N LEU A 181 3.85 -11.19 6.46
CA LEU A 181 5.17 -10.88 5.91
C LEU A 181 6.06 -10.14 6.91
N ILE A 182 5.53 -9.15 7.65
CA ILE A 182 6.28 -8.45 8.72
C ILE A 182 6.74 -9.46 9.79
N LYS A 183 5.95 -10.50 10.06
CA LYS A 183 6.29 -11.61 10.98
C LYS A 183 7.27 -12.62 10.39
N GLY A 184 7.71 -12.45 9.14
CA GLY A 184 8.68 -13.31 8.48
C GLY A 184 8.10 -14.56 7.81
N ASN A 185 6.79 -14.61 7.57
CA ASN A 185 6.21 -15.70 6.79
C ASN A 185 6.68 -15.63 5.33
N ALA A 186 6.93 -16.80 4.74
CA ALA A 186 7.38 -16.89 3.34
C ALA A 186 6.32 -16.30 2.37
N PRO A 187 6.72 -15.41 1.44
CA PRO A 187 5.79 -14.77 0.51
C PRO A 187 4.91 -15.74 -0.27
N GLU A 188 5.43 -16.89 -0.68
CA GLU A 188 4.69 -17.89 -1.46
C GLU A 188 3.52 -18.48 -0.67
N LYS A 189 3.69 -18.64 0.65
CA LYS A 189 2.62 -19.13 1.53
C LYS A 189 1.57 -18.06 1.80
N VAL A 190 2.02 -16.81 1.92
CA VAL A 190 1.13 -15.67 2.18
C VAL A 190 0.29 -15.34 0.95
N PHE A 191 0.93 -15.30 -0.22
CA PHE A 191 0.31 -14.84 -1.47
C PHE A 191 -0.31 -15.96 -2.31
N GLY A 192 0.09 -17.21 -2.12
CA GLY A 192 -0.47 -18.36 -2.83
C GLY A 192 -2.02 -18.37 -2.87
N PRO A 193 -2.71 -18.12 -1.74
CA PRO A 193 -4.18 -18.08 -1.71
C PRO A 193 -4.83 -16.88 -2.42
N ILE A 194 -4.09 -15.80 -2.67
CA ILE A 194 -4.63 -14.53 -3.20
C ILE A 194 -3.94 -14.11 -4.51
N LYS A 195 -3.21 -15.03 -5.16
CA LYS A 195 -2.35 -14.73 -6.30
C LYS A 195 -3.09 -14.02 -7.44
N ASP A 196 -4.34 -14.40 -7.69
CA ASP A 196 -5.19 -13.84 -8.75
C ASP A 196 -5.69 -12.42 -8.45
N LYS A 197 -5.47 -11.91 -7.23
CA LYS A 197 -5.81 -10.54 -6.80
C LYS A 197 -4.60 -9.61 -6.80
N LEU A 198 -3.40 -10.15 -6.99
CA LEU A 198 -2.16 -9.37 -6.99
C LEU A 198 -1.87 -8.81 -8.38
N CYS A 199 -1.22 -7.64 -8.43
CA CYS A 199 -0.53 -7.19 -9.64
C CYS A 199 0.91 -7.68 -9.53
N ILE A 200 1.28 -8.66 -10.36
CA ILE A 200 2.56 -9.36 -10.23
C ILE A 200 3.65 -8.58 -10.99
N PRO A 201 4.81 -8.33 -10.36
CA PRO A 201 5.91 -7.65 -11.04
C PRO A 201 6.47 -8.46 -12.22
N PRO A 202 7.11 -7.80 -13.19
CA PRO A 202 7.69 -8.44 -14.35
C PRO A 202 8.89 -9.23 -13.86
N GLN A 203 8.93 -10.52 -14.18
CA GLN A 203 10.06 -11.36 -13.77
C GLN A 203 11.20 -11.14 -14.75
N LYS A 204 12.41 -10.89 -14.23
CA LYS A 204 13.62 -10.89 -15.07
C LYS A 204 13.76 -12.29 -15.69
N ALA A 205 13.84 -12.33 -17.02
CA ALA A 205 14.02 -13.56 -17.80
C ALA A 205 15.41 -14.20 -17.57
#